data_AF-A0A929U0D9-F1
#
_entry.id   AF-A0A929U0D9-F1
#
_cell.length_a   1.000
_cell.length_b   1.000
_cell.length_c   1.000
_cell.angle_alpha   90.00
_cell.angle_beta   90.00
_cell.angle_gamma   90.00
#
_symmetry.space_group_name_H-M   'P 1'
#
loop_
_entity.id
_entity.type
_entity.pdbx_description
1 polymer ?
#
loop_
_entity_poly.entity_id
_entity_poly.type
_entity_poly.pdbx_seq_one_letter_code
_entity_poly.pdbx_strand_id
1 'polypeptide(L)'
;MISILEFEENSVNYNRRIEPSDWRYSAAIVGMVRFFKDRNIPYTIKGRYLYYNFEDVCNDGKDFEGDREYLLFAEKWFSDKMHHNVVYKRLCRDQFTEEAIKEVNEKLSANTVMKKVFKGIKFDGTNVEMIKHLVDENRLELISNTFCNSTSGYRKFINTSKYRSESADVCRLLGFCVDTGRKTKSIGFCFDKDSRTFNDEVEFDFIPFAFSRSGSSVFINNNTSIDYLLKANDEMEYFLSEKFEEQKTWNSVFYSYSEGAGFIDYDVEVIIKNTETDYYESMFVRQNAITIFETISKDSEFSESLKNVFKRYVKVNENYYINVMGEVTNSILNELSLDDLIERLMKVEYNTDSNTPDTYCLSRLIYINKIIYETREGNMEKTPEFKGSSAAASQVVQYFITNRQENKIKGYQQRLANTLISKDYGRFIEIMLQLSSYTEVPFVFMHKLIQDFEANKNLAYNFINSLIVSSKRKDDTQEGGKSNEK
;
A
#
# COMPACT_ATOMS: atom_id res chain seq x y z
N MET A 1 7.99 5.00 -25.42
CA MET A 1 8.80 5.81 -26.34
C MET A 1 7.87 6.50 -27.33
N ILE A 2 8.18 7.73 -27.74
CA ILE A 2 7.35 8.50 -28.69
C ILE A 2 7.99 8.49 -30.08
N SER A 3 7.16 8.36 -31.12
CA SER A 3 7.57 8.57 -32.52
C SER A 3 6.80 9.74 -33.10
N ILE A 4 7.52 10.65 -33.77
CA ILE A 4 6.97 11.85 -34.43
C ILE A 4 7.04 11.62 -35.95
N LEU A 5 5.92 11.22 -36.53
CA LEU A 5 5.75 10.93 -37.97
C LEU A 5 4.28 11.14 -38.32
N GLU A 6 3.97 11.24 -39.62
CA GLU A 6 2.59 11.17 -40.10
C GLU A 6 2.14 9.71 -40.15
N PHE A 7 1.02 9.41 -39.50
CA PHE A 7 0.38 8.10 -39.47
C PHE A 7 -1.06 8.23 -39.94
N GLU A 8 -1.48 7.39 -40.88
CA GLU A 8 -2.88 7.27 -41.27
C GLU A 8 -3.47 6.01 -40.63
N GLU A 9 -4.46 6.19 -39.75
CA GLU A 9 -5.20 5.08 -39.13
C GLU A 9 -6.69 5.40 -39.15
N ASN A 10 -7.51 4.49 -39.69
CA ASN A 10 -8.96 4.66 -39.83
C ASN A 10 -9.38 5.98 -40.52
N SER A 11 -8.65 6.39 -41.57
CA SER A 11 -8.87 7.64 -42.31
C SER A 11 -8.68 8.92 -41.47
N VAL A 12 -8.00 8.83 -40.33
CA VAL A 12 -7.57 9.97 -39.51
C VAL A 12 -6.05 10.04 -39.53
N ASN A 13 -5.53 11.25 -39.73
CA ASN A 13 -4.09 11.52 -39.67
C ASN A 13 -3.68 11.87 -38.24
N TYR A 14 -2.62 11.20 -37.78
CA TYR A 14 -2.00 11.42 -36.48
C TYR A 14 -0.54 11.84 -36.69
N ASN A 15 -0.05 12.82 -35.93
CA ASN A 15 1.34 13.28 -36.00
C ASN A 15 2.26 12.64 -34.94
N ARG A 16 1.70 11.88 -33.99
CA ARG A 16 2.45 11.16 -32.96
C ARG A 16 1.89 9.78 -32.65
N ARG A 17 2.79 8.92 -32.18
CA ARG A 17 2.41 7.70 -31.45
C ARG A 17 3.29 7.50 -30.23
N ILE A 18 2.76 6.87 -29.19
CA ILE A 18 3.44 6.55 -27.94
C ILE A 18 3.24 5.06 -27.61
N GLU A 19 4.30 4.40 -27.15
CA GLU A 19 4.25 3.02 -26.64
C GLU A 19 4.64 2.95 -25.15
N PRO A 20 4.09 1.98 -24.39
CA PRO A 20 4.35 1.81 -22.96
C PRO A 20 5.70 1.11 -22.70
N SER A 21 6.80 1.78 -23.06
CA SER A 21 8.16 1.22 -22.99
C SER A 21 8.69 1.08 -21.57
N ASP A 22 8.32 2.01 -20.68
CA ASP A 22 8.55 1.94 -19.23
C ASP A 22 7.32 2.52 -18.52
N TRP A 23 7.28 2.41 -17.18
CA TRP A 23 6.11 2.81 -16.39
C TRP A 23 5.69 4.27 -16.58
N ARG A 24 6.61 5.19 -16.92
CA ARG A 24 6.29 6.62 -17.12
C ARG A 24 5.49 6.80 -18.39
N TYR A 25 5.90 6.15 -19.47
CA TYR A 25 5.14 6.13 -20.72
C TYR A 25 3.81 5.40 -20.55
N SER A 26 3.78 4.27 -19.83
CA SER A 26 2.55 3.56 -19.50
C SER A 26 1.56 4.45 -18.74
N ALA A 27 2.03 5.16 -17.71
CA ALA A 27 1.22 6.08 -16.93
C ALA A 27 0.75 7.28 -17.78
N ALA A 28 1.63 7.88 -18.56
CA ALA A 28 1.26 8.95 -19.49
C ALA A 28 0.15 8.50 -20.45
N ILE A 29 0.27 7.30 -21.06
CA ILE A 29 -0.75 6.70 -21.92
C ILE A 29 -2.10 6.59 -21.21
N VAL A 30 -2.13 6.03 -19.99
CA VAL A 30 -3.39 5.86 -19.25
C VAL A 30 -4.03 7.22 -18.96
N GLY A 31 -3.24 8.20 -18.51
CA GLY A 31 -3.73 9.55 -18.26
C GLY A 31 -4.25 10.26 -19.52
N MET A 32 -3.53 10.13 -20.64
CA MET A 32 -3.93 10.69 -21.94
C MET A 32 -5.21 10.04 -22.47
N VAL A 33 -5.34 8.71 -22.41
CA VAL A 33 -6.56 8.03 -22.87
C VAL A 33 -7.76 8.43 -22.03
N ARG A 34 -7.61 8.56 -20.71
CA ARG A 34 -8.68 9.05 -19.82
C ARG A 34 -9.09 10.48 -20.20
N PHE A 35 -8.11 11.35 -20.46
CA PHE A 35 -8.35 12.71 -20.94
C PHE A 35 -9.06 12.74 -22.29
N PHE A 36 -8.57 12.00 -23.28
CA PHE A 36 -9.15 11.98 -24.62
C PHE A 36 -10.58 11.46 -24.63
N LYS A 37 -10.87 10.39 -23.86
CA LYS A 37 -12.24 9.88 -23.68
C LYS A 37 -13.17 10.93 -23.06
N ASP A 38 -12.70 11.65 -22.04
CA ASP A 38 -13.50 12.66 -21.34
C ASP A 38 -13.84 13.86 -22.26
N ARG A 39 -12.87 14.27 -23.08
CA ARG A 39 -12.97 15.45 -23.95
C ARG A 39 -13.46 15.14 -25.36
N ASN A 40 -13.72 13.87 -25.67
CA ASN A 40 -14.05 13.39 -27.02
C ASN A 40 -12.97 13.75 -28.07
N ILE A 41 -11.71 13.69 -27.69
CA ILE A 41 -10.56 13.91 -28.59
C ILE A 41 -10.32 12.63 -29.40
N PRO A 42 -10.15 12.72 -30.74
CA PRO A 42 -9.83 11.56 -31.57
C PRO A 42 -8.49 10.92 -31.21
N TYR A 43 -8.48 9.61 -31.00
CA TYR A 43 -7.27 8.80 -30.83
C TYR A 43 -7.51 7.38 -31.35
N THR A 44 -6.43 6.64 -31.65
CA THR A 44 -6.52 5.23 -32.03
C THR A 44 -5.51 4.39 -31.26
N ILE A 45 -5.90 3.18 -30.87
CA ILE A 45 -5.00 2.19 -30.27
C ILE A 45 -4.81 1.05 -31.26
N LYS A 46 -3.55 0.73 -31.62
CA LYS A 46 -3.22 -0.39 -32.50
C LYS A 46 -1.95 -1.07 -32.00
N GLY A 47 -2.06 -2.38 -31.73
CA GLY A 47 -1.00 -3.12 -31.05
C GLY A 47 -0.69 -2.50 -29.68
N ARG A 48 0.57 -2.13 -29.45
CA ARG A 48 1.02 -1.46 -28.22
C ARG A 48 1.09 0.07 -28.34
N TYR A 49 0.62 0.65 -29.45
CA TYR A 49 0.75 2.07 -29.72
C TYR A 49 -0.57 2.81 -29.54
N LEU A 50 -0.50 3.97 -28.90
CA LEU A 50 -1.53 5.01 -28.90
C LEU A 50 -1.14 6.07 -29.92
N TYR A 51 -2.04 6.36 -30.87
CA TYR A 51 -1.90 7.37 -31.92
C TYR A 51 -2.76 8.58 -31.56
N TYR A 52 -2.18 9.78 -31.67
CA TYR A 52 -2.78 11.05 -31.26
C TYR A 52 -2.13 12.24 -31.98
N ASN A 53 -2.75 13.42 -31.86
CA ASN A 53 -2.18 14.68 -32.33
C ASN A 53 -1.64 15.51 -31.16
N PHE A 54 -0.45 16.07 -31.33
CA PHE A 54 0.24 16.81 -30.26
C PHE A 54 -0.52 18.07 -29.81
N GLU A 55 -1.21 18.72 -30.74
CA GLU A 55 -1.99 19.93 -30.53
C GLU A 55 -3.13 19.71 -29.53
N ASP A 56 -3.64 18.48 -29.43
CA ASP A 56 -4.65 18.09 -28.46
C ASP A 56 -4.05 17.83 -27.07
N VAL A 57 -2.74 17.60 -26.99
CA VAL A 57 -2.02 17.26 -25.75
C VAL A 57 -1.44 18.50 -25.10
N CYS A 58 -0.87 19.42 -25.87
CA CYS A 58 -0.24 20.64 -25.36
C CYS A 58 -0.45 21.81 -26.33
N ASN A 59 -0.73 22.98 -25.77
CA ASN A 59 -0.81 24.23 -26.52
C ASN A 59 0.43 25.10 -26.23
N ASP A 60 0.97 25.75 -27.26
CA ASP A 60 2.17 26.58 -27.18
C ASP A 60 1.96 27.90 -26.39
N GLY A 61 0.70 28.32 -26.19
CA GLY A 61 0.34 29.62 -25.60
C GLY A 61 0.72 29.83 -24.12
N LYS A 62 0.97 28.75 -23.36
CA LYS A 62 1.27 28.78 -21.90
C LYS A 62 0.32 29.68 -21.09
N ASP A 63 -0.94 29.78 -21.50
CA ASP A 63 -2.00 30.51 -20.81
C ASP A 63 -3.11 29.56 -20.36
N PHE A 64 -4.01 30.05 -19.50
CA PHE A 64 -5.09 29.22 -18.98
C PHE A 64 -6.07 28.77 -20.06
N GLU A 65 -6.27 29.58 -21.10
CA GLU A 65 -7.22 29.25 -22.17
C GLU A 65 -6.67 28.16 -23.09
N GLY A 66 -5.38 28.16 -23.38
CA GLY A 66 -4.73 27.08 -24.13
C GLY A 66 -4.74 25.74 -23.40
N ASP A 67 -4.74 25.75 -22.07
CA ASP A 67 -4.84 24.56 -21.21
C ASP A 67 -6.27 24.27 -20.72
N ARG A 68 -7.28 24.99 -21.23
CA ARG A 68 -8.66 24.93 -20.72
C ARG A 68 -9.16 23.50 -20.57
N GLU A 69 -9.04 22.69 -21.61
CA GLU A 69 -9.55 21.32 -21.60
C GLU A 69 -8.82 20.42 -20.61
N TYR A 70 -7.50 20.58 -20.48
CA TYR A 70 -6.69 19.88 -19.48
C TYR A 70 -7.11 20.26 -18.05
N LEU A 71 -7.31 21.56 -17.78
CA LEU A 71 -7.74 22.05 -16.47
C LEU A 71 -9.16 21.57 -16.13
N LEU A 72 -10.10 21.66 -17.07
CA LEU A 72 -11.46 21.17 -16.85
C LEU A 72 -11.49 19.65 -16.62
N PHE A 73 -10.60 18.89 -17.26
CA PHE A 73 -10.43 17.47 -16.95
C PHE A 73 -9.86 17.25 -15.54
N ALA A 74 -8.84 18.02 -15.16
CA ALA A 74 -8.25 17.96 -13.82
C ALA A 74 -9.27 18.29 -12.72
N GLU A 75 -10.11 19.30 -12.94
CA GLU A 75 -11.22 19.65 -12.04
C GLU A 75 -12.21 18.50 -11.88
N LYS A 76 -12.57 17.83 -12.98
CA LYS A 76 -13.47 16.67 -12.92
C LYS A 76 -12.83 15.49 -12.19
N TRP A 77 -11.58 15.15 -12.53
CA TRP A 77 -10.87 14.00 -11.97
C TRP A 77 -10.55 14.19 -10.48
N PHE A 78 -10.14 15.38 -10.07
CA PHE A 78 -9.81 15.72 -8.68
C PHE A 78 -10.90 16.56 -8.00
N SER A 79 -12.16 16.36 -8.38
CA SER A 79 -13.29 17.22 -7.96
C SER A 79 -13.45 17.35 -6.45
N ASP A 80 -13.18 16.28 -5.69
CA ASP A 80 -13.24 16.28 -4.22
C ASP A 80 -12.12 17.12 -3.56
N LYS A 81 -11.04 17.39 -4.29
CA LYS A 81 -9.91 18.22 -3.86
C LYS A 81 -10.07 19.69 -4.28
N MET A 82 -11.02 20.00 -5.15
CA MET A 82 -11.26 21.36 -5.64
C MET A 82 -12.12 22.16 -4.65
N HIS A 83 -11.53 23.15 -3.98
CA HIS A 83 -12.22 23.92 -2.96
C HIS A 83 -13.41 24.70 -3.51
N HIS A 84 -13.31 25.25 -4.72
CA HIS A 84 -14.39 25.97 -5.37
C HIS A 84 -15.58 25.07 -5.72
N ASN A 85 -15.37 23.80 -6.07
CA ASN A 85 -16.46 22.82 -6.25
C ASN A 85 -17.22 22.58 -4.95
N VAL A 86 -16.50 22.49 -3.82
CA VAL A 86 -17.13 22.35 -2.49
C VAL A 86 -17.95 23.59 -2.16
N VAL A 87 -17.44 24.79 -2.43
CA VAL A 87 -18.19 26.05 -2.26
C VAL A 87 -19.46 26.02 -3.12
N TYR A 88 -19.33 25.75 -4.42
CA TYR A 88 -20.46 25.73 -5.35
C TYR A 88 -21.56 24.75 -4.89
N LYS A 89 -21.17 23.52 -4.50
CA LYS A 89 -22.11 22.50 -3.99
C LYS A 89 -22.84 22.95 -2.72
N ARG A 90 -22.15 23.66 -1.82
CA ARG A 90 -22.75 24.17 -0.56
C ARG A 90 -23.68 25.35 -0.80
N LEU A 91 -23.42 26.16 -1.83
CA LEU A 91 -24.24 27.29 -2.24
C LEU A 91 -25.54 26.89 -2.95
N CYS A 92 -25.70 25.64 -3.39
CA CYS A 92 -26.94 25.12 -3.98
C CYS A 92 -28.02 24.73 -2.95
N ARG A 93 -27.86 25.10 -1.67
CA ARG A 93 -28.84 24.81 -0.61
C ARG A 93 -29.88 25.92 -0.52
N ASP A 94 -31.12 25.55 -0.18
CA ASP A 94 -32.23 26.51 -0.04
C ASP A 94 -32.17 27.35 1.24
N GLN A 95 -31.50 26.83 2.29
CA GLN A 95 -31.34 27.50 3.58
C GLN A 95 -29.91 27.36 4.10
N PHE A 96 -29.41 28.41 4.74
CA PHE A 96 -28.06 28.48 5.31
C PHE A 96 -28.13 28.60 6.83
N THR A 97 -27.68 27.57 7.53
CA THR A 97 -27.43 27.65 8.98
C THR A 97 -26.11 28.38 9.25
N GLU A 98 -25.90 28.83 10.49
CA GLU A 98 -24.65 29.47 10.89
C GLU A 98 -23.43 28.57 10.65
N GLU A 99 -23.56 27.26 10.88
CA GLU A 99 -22.52 26.27 10.60
C GLU A 99 -22.23 26.16 9.10
N ALA A 100 -23.27 26.13 8.26
CA ALA A 100 -23.10 26.07 6.81
C ALA A 100 -22.39 27.34 6.28
N ILE A 101 -22.72 28.51 6.84
CA ILE A 101 -22.06 29.77 6.51
C ILE A 101 -20.58 29.72 6.91
N LYS A 102 -20.27 29.21 8.10
CA LYS A 102 -18.90 29.06 8.59
C LYS A 102 -18.07 28.15 7.69
N GLU A 103 -18.59 26.97 7.32
CA GLU A 103 -17.90 26.02 6.45
C GLU A 103 -17.58 26.63 5.07
N VAL A 104 -18.52 27.38 4.47
CA VAL A 104 -18.29 28.07 3.19
C VAL A 104 -17.14 29.08 3.34
N ASN A 105 -17.17 29.91 4.37
CA ASN A 105 -16.12 30.91 4.63
C ASN A 105 -14.73 30.28 4.87
N GLU A 106 -14.67 29.14 5.54
CA GLU A 106 -13.42 28.37 5.67
C GLU A 106 -12.92 27.92 4.30
N LYS A 107 -13.80 27.47 3.40
CA LYS A 107 -13.42 27.07 2.04
C LYS A 107 -13.02 28.23 1.13
N LEU A 108 -13.65 29.41 1.25
CA LEU A 108 -13.25 30.63 0.55
C LEU A 108 -11.82 31.08 0.89
N SER A 109 -11.25 30.58 1.99
CA SER A 109 -9.89 30.88 2.43
C SER A 109 -8.98 29.64 2.51
N ALA A 110 -9.38 28.52 1.89
CA ALA A 110 -8.70 27.23 2.06
C ALA A 110 -7.26 27.20 1.52
N ASN A 111 -6.97 27.90 0.43
CA ASN A 111 -5.63 27.98 -0.15
C ASN A 111 -5.31 29.41 -0.64
N THR A 112 -4.09 29.61 -1.14
CA THR A 112 -3.61 30.93 -1.58
C THR A 112 -4.47 31.54 -2.69
N VAL A 113 -4.92 30.75 -3.67
CA VAL A 113 -5.73 31.26 -4.79
C VAL A 113 -7.15 31.61 -4.34
N MET A 114 -7.78 30.78 -3.49
CA MET A 114 -9.09 31.09 -2.91
C MET A 114 -9.03 32.41 -2.11
N LYS A 115 -8.01 32.59 -1.27
CA LYS A 115 -7.80 33.85 -0.51
C LYS A 115 -7.60 35.05 -1.42
N LYS A 116 -6.95 34.87 -2.57
CA LYS A 116 -6.72 35.93 -3.57
C LYS A 116 -8.04 36.33 -4.25
N VAL A 117 -8.79 35.37 -4.77
CA VAL A 117 -10.05 35.59 -5.50
C VAL A 117 -11.14 36.16 -4.58
N PHE A 118 -11.28 35.62 -3.36
CA PHE A 118 -12.32 36.03 -2.41
C PHE A 118 -11.83 37.05 -1.37
N LYS A 119 -10.78 37.80 -1.67
CA LYS A 119 -10.20 38.76 -0.74
C LYS A 119 -11.24 39.81 -0.32
N GLY A 120 -11.51 39.88 0.99
CA GLY A 120 -12.48 40.83 1.56
C GLY A 120 -13.94 40.41 1.42
N ILE A 121 -14.20 39.25 0.83
CA ILE A 121 -15.55 38.69 0.67
C ILE A 121 -15.81 37.69 1.80
N LYS A 122 -16.96 37.83 2.45
CA LYS A 122 -17.50 36.82 3.38
C LYS A 122 -18.86 36.39 2.89
N PHE A 123 -19.13 35.10 2.94
CA PHE A 123 -20.46 34.57 2.70
C PHE A 123 -21.35 34.88 3.90
N ASP A 124 -22.52 35.47 3.65
CA ASP A 124 -23.50 35.87 4.67
C ASP A 124 -24.89 35.25 4.45
N GLY A 125 -25.03 34.35 3.46
CA GLY A 125 -26.29 33.72 3.08
C GLY A 125 -27.08 34.46 1.99
N THR A 126 -26.77 35.73 1.72
CA THR A 126 -27.50 36.56 0.74
C THR A 126 -26.74 36.76 -0.56
N ASN A 127 -25.41 36.65 -0.52
CA ASN A 127 -24.50 36.94 -1.62
C ASN A 127 -24.10 35.71 -2.47
N VAL A 128 -25.02 34.74 -2.59
CA VAL A 128 -24.80 33.47 -3.33
C VAL A 128 -24.36 33.71 -4.77
N GLU A 129 -25.12 34.51 -5.53
CA GLU A 129 -24.87 34.72 -6.97
C GLU A 129 -23.57 35.48 -7.23
N MET A 130 -23.19 36.41 -6.35
CA MET A 130 -21.90 37.10 -6.42
C MET A 130 -20.74 36.10 -6.28
N ILE A 131 -20.82 35.17 -5.33
CA ILE A 131 -19.75 34.18 -5.13
C ILE A 131 -19.68 33.20 -6.30
N LYS A 132 -20.82 32.73 -6.82
CA LYS A 132 -20.84 31.86 -8.01
C LYS A 132 -20.23 32.55 -9.23
N HIS A 133 -20.59 33.80 -9.48
CA HIS A 133 -20.01 34.59 -10.57
C HIS A 133 -18.49 34.69 -10.47
N LEU A 134 -17.96 34.97 -9.26
CA LEU A 134 -16.52 35.02 -9.04
C LEU A 134 -15.83 33.67 -9.24
N VAL A 135 -16.48 32.56 -8.87
CA VAL A 135 -15.98 31.22 -9.18
C VAL A 135 -15.91 31.02 -10.69
N ASP A 136 -16.97 31.36 -11.44
CA ASP A 136 -17.05 31.14 -12.88
C ASP A 136 -16.03 32.01 -13.65
N GLU A 137 -15.89 33.29 -13.29
CA GLU A 137 -14.91 34.20 -13.89
C GLU A 137 -13.46 33.76 -13.67
N ASN A 138 -13.17 33.15 -12.51
CA ASN A 138 -11.81 32.76 -12.12
C ASN A 138 -11.59 31.24 -12.18
N ARG A 139 -12.51 30.47 -12.80
CA ARG A 139 -12.55 29.00 -12.70
C ARG A 139 -11.22 28.36 -13.10
N LEU A 140 -10.64 28.74 -14.23
CA LEU A 140 -9.39 28.17 -14.71
C LEU A 140 -8.19 28.50 -13.80
N GLU A 141 -8.12 29.73 -13.28
CA GLU A 141 -7.06 30.13 -12.32
C GLU A 141 -7.19 29.35 -11.01
N LEU A 142 -8.42 29.20 -10.50
CA LEU A 142 -8.74 28.45 -9.29
C LEU A 142 -8.35 26.97 -9.44
N ILE A 143 -8.71 26.35 -10.56
CA ILE A 143 -8.35 24.96 -10.87
C ILE A 143 -6.83 24.84 -10.96
N SER A 144 -6.19 25.62 -11.83
CA SER A 144 -4.75 25.51 -12.10
C SER A 144 -3.93 25.65 -10.81
N ASN A 145 -4.17 26.69 -10.01
CA ASN A 145 -3.41 26.91 -8.79
C ASN A 145 -3.71 25.85 -7.72
N THR A 146 -4.95 25.39 -7.60
CA THR A 146 -5.33 24.36 -6.62
C THR A 146 -4.72 23.02 -7.00
N PHE A 147 -4.89 22.60 -8.25
CA PHE A 147 -4.36 21.34 -8.77
C PHE A 147 -2.83 21.32 -8.78
N CYS A 148 -2.20 22.37 -9.32
CA CYS A 148 -0.76 22.41 -9.50
C CYS A 148 -0.01 22.38 -8.18
N ASN A 149 -0.48 23.12 -7.17
CA ASN A 149 0.22 23.26 -5.89
C ASN A 149 -0.15 22.20 -4.84
N SER A 150 -1.19 21.39 -5.10
CA SER A 150 -1.67 20.39 -4.16
C SER A 150 -0.73 19.20 -4.00
N THR A 151 -0.50 18.78 -2.76
CA THR A 151 0.23 17.55 -2.43
C THR A 151 -0.52 16.27 -2.80
N SER A 152 -1.77 16.37 -3.24
CA SER A 152 -2.57 15.28 -3.81
C SER A 152 -2.86 15.47 -5.30
N GLY A 153 -2.29 16.49 -5.94
CA GLY A 153 -2.49 16.83 -7.35
C GLY A 153 -1.17 16.76 -8.12
N TYR A 154 -0.96 17.70 -9.05
CA TYR A 154 0.20 17.73 -9.94
C TYR A 154 1.54 17.67 -9.17
N ARG A 155 1.72 18.52 -8.14
CA ARG A 155 2.95 18.60 -7.33
C ARG A 155 3.35 17.28 -6.69
N LYS A 156 2.42 16.36 -6.44
CA LYS A 156 2.73 15.03 -5.91
C LYS A 156 3.64 14.24 -6.86
N PHE A 157 3.46 14.44 -8.16
CA PHE A 157 4.08 13.63 -9.21
C PHE A 157 5.14 14.40 -9.99
N ILE A 158 4.91 15.70 -10.24
CA ILE A 158 5.69 16.48 -11.19
C ILE A 158 6.17 17.77 -10.52
N ASN A 159 7.38 18.20 -10.86
CA ASN A 159 7.90 19.48 -10.45
C ASN A 159 7.04 20.61 -11.06
N THR A 160 6.42 21.43 -10.20
CA THR A 160 5.51 22.51 -10.59
C THR A 160 6.16 23.54 -11.51
N SER A 161 7.49 23.72 -11.46
CA SER A 161 8.20 24.63 -12.37
C SER A 161 8.26 24.13 -13.82
N LYS A 162 7.85 22.87 -14.06
CA LYS A 162 7.83 22.21 -15.37
C LYS A 162 6.42 22.01 -15.91
N TYR A 163 5.42 22.58 -15.23
CA TYR A 163 4.03 22.57 -15.69
C TYR A 163 3.94 23.01 -17.14
N ARG A 164 3.59 22.08 -18.02
CA ARG A 164 3.29 22.33 -19.44
C ARG A 164 4.45 23.01 -20.18
N SER A 165 5.67 22.81 -19.70
CA SER A 165 6.87 23.25 -20.39
C SER A 165 7.26 22.23 -21.46
N GLU A 166 7.93 22.72 -22.51
CA GLU A 166 8.62 21.88 -23.49
C GLU A 166 9.58 20.89 -22.80
N SER A 167 9.83 19.77 -23.49
CA SER A 167 10.79 18.76 -23.06
C SER A 167 12.17 19.39 -22.81
N ALA A 168 12.84 18.95 -21.75
CA ALA A 168 14.12 19.49 -21.34
C ALA A 168 15.15 18.41 -21.02
N ASP A 169 16.41 18.82 -20.86
CA ASP A 169 17.51 18.00 -20.36
C ASP A 169 17.37 17.68 -18.86
N VAL A 170 16.17 17.54 -18.32
CA VAL A 170 15.87 17.05 -16.96
C VAL A 170 14.43 16.58 -16.96
N CYS A 171 14.18 15.35 -16.49
CA CYS A 171 12.83 14.81 -16.34
C CYS A 171 11.98 15.70 -15.41
N ARG A 172 10.75 16.01 -15.83
CA ARG A 172 9.81 16.82 -15.03
C ARG A 172 9.34 16.14 -13.76
N LEU A 173 9.34 14.81 -13.73
CA LEU A 173 8.82 14.03 -12.60
C LEU A 173 9.62 14.30 -11.32
N LEU A 174 8.88 14.48 -10.22
CA LEU A 174 9.44 14.68 -8.90
C LEU A 174 10.22 13.42 -8.48
N GLY A 175 11.46 13.59 -8.01
CA GLY A 175 12.38 12.47 -7.73
C GLY A 175 13.27 12.05 -8.90
N PHE A 176 12.91 12.39 -10.14
CA PHE A 176 13.79 12.27 -11.32
C PHE A 176 14.40 13.62 -11.73
N CYS A 177 13.81 14.72 -11.28
CA CYS A 177 14.33 16.05 -11.53
C CYS A 177 15.63 16.31 -10.75
N VAL A 178 16.61 16.96 -11.39
CA VAL A 178 17.91 17.31 -10.79
C VAL A 178 18.18 18.80 -11.00
N ASP A 179 18.72 19.45 -9.96
CA ASP A 179 19.29 20.80 -10.06
C ASP A 179 20.60 20.77 -10.87
N THR A 180 20.49 21.08 -12.16
CA THR A 180 21.60 21.09 -13.12
C THR A 180 22.62 22.19 -12.85
N GLY A 181 22.24 23.26 -12.14
CA GLY A 181 23.14 24.36 -11.80
C GLY A 181 24.22 23.96 -10.80
N ARG A 182 24.00 22.90 -10.02
CA ARG A 182 24.92 22.48 -8.94
C ARG A 182 25.44 21.05 -9.06
N LYS A 183 24.75 20.16 -9.79
CA LYS A 183 24.98 18.70 -9.70
C LYS A 183 25.32 18.03 -11.03
N THR A 184 25.63 18.78 -12.08
CA THR A 184 25.77 18.29 -13.47
C THR A 184 26.78 17.18 -13.69
N LYS A 185 27.88 17.12 -12.93
CA LYS A 185 28.86 16.02 -13.02
C LYS A 185 28.40 14.76 -12.28
N SER A 186 27.78 14.90 -11.11
CA SER A 186 27.43 13.80 -10.18
C SER A 186 26.38 12.81 -10.69
N ILE A 187 25.84 13.06 -11.87
CA ILE A 187 24.69 12.39 -12.47
C ILE A 187 25.04 11.71 -13.79
N GLY A 188 26.25 11.93 -14.28
CA GLY A 188 26.84 11.14 -15.35
C GLY A 188 27.61 9.96 -14.79
N PHE A 189 27.70 8.89 -15.56
CA PHE A 189 28.56 7.75 -15.24
C PHE A 189 30.01 8.23 -15.08
N CYS A 190 30.70 7.74 -14.05
CA CYS A 190 32.07 8.18 -13.71
C CYS A 190 32.26 9.70 -13.60
N PHE A 191 31.23 10.44 -13.19
CA PHE A 191 31.24 11.90 -13.09
C PHE A 191 31.42 12.64 -14.41
N ASP A 192 31.20 11.95 -15.54
CA ASP A 192 31.25 12.53 -16.87
C ASP A 192 29.87 13.04 -17.29
N LYS A 193 29.71 14.36 -17.35
CA LYS A 193 28.45 15.01 -17.74
C LYS A 193 27.94 14.58 -19.12
N ASP A 194 28.84 14.20 -20.03
CA ASP A 194 28.50 13.89 -21.42
C ASP A 194 27.98 12.45 -21.57
N SER A 195 28.20 11.61 -20.56
CA SER A 195 27.62 10.26 -20.45
C SER A 195 26.17 10.22 -19.96
N ARG A 196 25.59 11.38 -19.67
CA ARG A 196 24.25 11.50 -19.07
C ARG A 196 23.17 11.28 -20.12
N THR A 197 22.17 10.46 -19.78
CA THR A 197 20.96 10.30 -20.58
C THR A 197 19.76 10.92 -19.88
N PHE A 198 18.84 11.45 -20.69
CA PHE A 198 17.63 12.12 -20.23
C PHE A 198 16.43 11.61 -20.95
N ASN A 199 15.31 11.66 -20.25
CA ASN A 199 14.02 11.38 -20.83
C ASN A 199 12.97 12.25 -20.15
N ASP A 200 12.57 13.31 -20.85
CA ASP A 200 11.48 14.19 -20.47
C ASP A 200 10.56 14.36 -21.67
N GLU A 201 9.26 14.25 -21.44
CA GLU A 201 8.23 14.31 -22.47
C GLU A 201 7.07 15.14 -21.95
N VAL A 202 6.46 15.96 -22.80
CA VAL A 202 5.31 16.81 -22.42
C VAL A 202 4.13 15.96 -21.95
N GLU A 203 3.97 14.80 -22.55
CA GLU A 203 2.97 13.77 -22.25
C GLU A 203 3.05 13.29 -20.78
N PHE A 204 4.19 13.45 -20.12
CA PHE A 204 4.32 13.10 -18.69
C PHE A 204 3.45 14.00 -17.79
N ASP A 205 2.94 15.13 -18.27
CA ASP A 205 1.94 15.95 -17.55
C ASP A 205 0.61 15.22 -17.30
N PHE A 206 0.37 14.09 -17.96
CA PHE A 206 -0.82 13.27 -17.78
C PHE A 206 -0.66 12.16 -16.72
N ILE A 207 0.56 11.93 -16.23
CA ILE A 207 0.85 10.92 -15.20
C ILE A 207 -0.04 11.03 -13.95
N PRO A 208 -0.36 12.22 -13.41
CA PRO A 208 -1.24 12.33 -12.24
C PRO A 208 -2.62 11.68 -12.43
N PHE A 209 -3.11 11.58 -13.67
CA PHE A 209 -4.41 10.99 -13.99
C PHE A 209 -4.37 9.48 -14.18
N ALA A 210 -3.19 8.87 -14.16
CA ALA A 210 -3.05 7.41 -14.27
C ALA A 210 -3.13 6.73 -12.91
N PHE A 211 -2.56 7.38 -11.89
CA PHE A 211 -2.47 6.87 -10.54
C PHE A 211 -3.81 6.96 -9.80
N SER A 212 -4.01 6.06 -8.85
CA SER A 212 -5.15 6.11 -7.93
C SER A 212 -5.11 7.34 -7.02
N ARG A 213 -6.29 7.82 -6.62
CA ARG A 213 -6.47 9.08 -5.86
C ARG A 213 -6.42 8.90 -4.33
N SER A 214 -5.91 7.77 -3.85
CA SER A 214 -5.70 7.51 -2.41
C SER A 214 -4.45 8.23 -1.87
N GLY A 215 -4.23 8.17 -0.54
CA GLY A 215 -3.07 8.81 0.11
C GLY A 215 -1.72 8.31 -0.43
N SER A 216 -1.60 6.99 -0.61
CA SER A 216 -0.51 6.33 -1.35
C SER A 216 -1.02 6.01 -2.75
N SER A 217 -0.67 6.85 -3.72
CA SER A 217 -1.15 6.71 -5.10
C SER A 217 -0.47 5.51 -5.76
N VAL A 218 -1.24 4.66 -6.41
CA VAL A 218 -0.79 3.40 -7.00
C VAL A 218 -1.01 3.40 -8.51
N PHE A 219 -0.06 2.86 -9.26
CA PHE A 219 -0.17 2.58 -10.69
C PHE A 219 0.33 1.17 -11.00
N ILE A 220 -0.46 0.39 -11.74
CA ILE A 220 -0.12 -0.97 -12.17
C ILE A 220 0.41 -0.91 -13.60
N ASN A 221 1.68 -1.26 -13.79
CA ASN A 221 2.34 -1.24 -15.09
C ASN A 221 2.17 -2.57 -15.84
N ASN A 222 0.91 -2.98 -16.10
CA ASN A 222 0.63 -4.11 -17.00
C ASN A 222 0.73 -3.68 -18.47
N ASN A 223 1.94 -3.42 -18.94
CA ASN A 223 2.19 -2.88 -20.28
C ASN A 223 2.04 -3.88 -21.44
N THR A 224 1.48 -5.07 -21.21
CA THR A 224 1.21 -6.09 -22.24
C THR A 224 0.35 -5.53 -23.37
N SER A 225 -0.69 -4.75 -23.03
CA SER A 225 -1.48 -3.96 -23.97
C SER A 225 -2.00 -2.70 -23.27
N ILE A 226 -2.41 -1.69 -24.05
CA ILE A 226 -3.00 -0.47 -23.50
C ILE A 226 -4.36 -0.77 -22.83
N ASP A 227 -5.11 -1.74 -23.35
CA ASP A 227 -6.38 -2.16 -22.75
C ASP A 227 -6.20 -2.76 -21.35
N TYR A 228 -5.21 -3.65 -21.18
CA TYR A 228 -4.86 -4.21 -19.88
C TYR A 228 -4.33 -3.14 -18.91
N LEU A 229 -3.53 -2.18 -19.39
CA LEU A 229 -3.11 -1.02 -18.58
C LEU A 229 -4.31 -0.24 -18.05
N LEU A 230 -5.29 0.08 -18.90
CA LEU A 230 -6.48 0.83 -18.52
C LEU A 230 -7.31 0.04 -17.51
N LYS A 231 -7.63 -1.22 -17.85
CA LYS A 231 -8.46 -2.09 -17.01
C LYS A 231 -7.88 -2.27 -15.61
N ALA A 232 -6.60 -2.62 -15.49
CA ALA A 232 -5.96 -2.83 -14.19
C ALA A 232 -5.98 -1.56 -13.32
N ASN A 233 -5.74 -0.38 -13.91
CA ASN A 233 -5.72 0.88 -13.16
C ASN A 233 -7.12 1.43 -12.86
N ASP A 234 -8.14 1.11 -13.67
CA ASP A 234 -9.54 1.42 -13.37
C ASP A 234 -10.06 0.54 -12.21
N GLU A 235 -9.72 -0.76 -12.22
CA GLU A 235 -10.07 -1.68 -11.13
C GLU A 235 -9.36 -1.31 -9.82
N MET A 236 -8.08 -0.90 -9.88
CA MET A 236 -7.34 -0.38 -8.72
C MET A 236 -7.96 0.88 -8.12
N GLU A 237 -8.33 1.85 -8.96
CA GLU A 237 -9.01 3.08 -8.48
C GLU A 237 -10.36 2.72 -7.84
N TYR A 238 -11.16 1.87 -8.48
CA TYR A 238 -12.44 1.41 -7.93
C TYR A 238 -12.26 0.72 -6.57
N PHE A 239 -11.27 -0.17 -6.46
CA PHE A 239 -10.97 -0.86 -5.22
C PHE A 239 -10.62 0.13 -4.10
N LEU A 240 -9.72 1.08 -4.36
CA LEU A 240 -9.30 2.05 -3.36
C LEU A 240 -10.36 3.11 -3.06
N SER A 241 -11.30 3.38 -3.96
CA SER A 241 -12.41 4.30 -3.73
C SER A 241 -13.54 3.66 -2.94
N GLU A 242 -13.94 2.43 -3.27
CA GLU A 242 -15.16 1.78 -2.76
C GLU A 242 -14.89 0.72 -1.68
N LYS A 243 -13.74 0.04 -1.68
CA LYS A 243 -13.51 -1.14 -0.83
C LYS A 243 -12.57 -0.91 0.36
N PHE A 244 -12.96 -1.58 1.46
CA PHE A 244 -12.44 -1.59 2.82
C PHE A 244 -12.73 -0.33 3.67
N GLU A 245 -13.71 -0.46 4.56
CA GLU A 245 -14.22 0.60 5.44
C GLU A 245 -13.22 1.11 6.49
N GLU A 246 -12.04 0.49 6.66
CA GLU A 246 -11.15 0.87 7.77
C GLU A 246 -9.67 1.12 7.43
N GLN A 247 -9.13 0.63 6.30
CA GLN A 247 -7.74 0.91 5.88
C GLN A 247 -7.56 0.83 4.35
N LYS A 248 -7.90 1.92 3.65
CA LYS A 248 -7.74 2.08 2.19
C LYS A 248 -6.27 2.26 1.80
N THR A 249 -5.48 1.21 1.93
CA THR A 249 -4.03 1.22 1.66
C THR A 249 -3.70 0.25 0.53
N TRP A 250 -2.58 0.45 -0.15
CA TRP A 250 -2.08 -0.49 -1.15
C TRP A 250 -1.98 -1.93 -0.60
N ASN A 251 -1.55 -2.09 0.65
CA ASN A 251 -1.40 -3.41 1.28
C ASN A 251 -2.74 -4.16 1.38
N SER A 252 -3.88 -3.46 1.51
CA SER A 252 -5.19 -4.12 1.68
C SER A 252 -5.66 -4.84 0.43
N VAL A 253 -5.17 -4.44 -0.74
CA VAL A 253 -5.48 -5.10 -2.02
C VAL A 253 -5.18 -6.60 -1.96
N PHE A 254 -4.04 -6.98 -1.38
CA PHE A 254 -3.57 -8.37 -1.32
C PHE A 254 -4.35 -9.27 -0.36
N TYR A 255 -5.20 -8.71 0.50
CA TYR A 255 -6.03 -9.49 1.42
C TYR A 255 -7.50 -9.47 1.01
N SER A 256 -7.80 -8.96 -0.19
CA SER A 256 -9.12 -8.91 -0.79
C SER A 256 -9.20 -9.70 -2.10
N TYR A 257 -8.30 -10.68 -2.33
CA TYR A 257 -8.33 -11.53 -3.54
C TYR A 257 -9.65 -12.28 -3.71
N SER A 258 -10.24 -12.80 -2.64
CA SER A 258 -11.56 -13.45 -2.66
C SER A 258 -12.69 -12.50 -3.09
N GLU A 259 -12.44 -11.19 -3.10
CA GLU A 259 -13.40 -10.14 -3.45
C GLU A 259 -13.15 -9.48 -4.81
N GLY A 260 -12.27 -10.06 -5.64
CA GLY A 260 -12.04 -9.60 -7.02
C GLY A 260 -10.73 -8.85 -7.26
N ALA A 261 -9.72 -8.95 -6.40
CA ALA A 261 -8.38 -8.37 -6.64
C ALA A 261 -7.52 -9.13 -7.69
N GLY A 262 -8.15 -9.93 -8.55
CA GLY A 262 -7.50 -10.75 -9.58
C GLY A 262 -6.85 -9.96 -10.72
N PHE A 263 -6.89 -8.63 -10.73
CA PHE A 263 -6.20 -7.81 -11.73
C PHE A 263 -4.68 -7.73 -11.54
N ILE A 264 -4.16 -8.29 -10.44
CA ILE A 264 -2.73 -8.47 -10.12
C ILE A 264 -2.42 -9.97 -9.97
N ASP A 265 -2.93 -10.82 -10.88
CA ASP A 265 -2.75 -12.28 -10.84
C ASP A 265 -1.53 -12.79 -11.66
N TYR A 266 -0.64 -11.89 -12.05
CA TYR A 266 0.60 -12.17 -12.79
C TYR A 266 1.78 -11.31 -12.29
N ASP A 267 2.98 -11.65 -12.75
CA ASP A 267 4.20 -10.88 -12.52
C ASP A 267 4.05 -9.46 -13.08
N VAL A 268 3.93 -8.45 -12.20
CA VAL A 268 3.69 -7.06 -12.61
C VAL A 268 4.46 -6.06 -11.77
N GLU A 269 4.96 -5.01 -12.43
CA GLU A 269 5.52 -3.84 -11.76
C GLU A 269 4.40 -2.92 -11.29
N VAL A 270 4.49 -2.50 -10.04
CA VAL A 270 3.59 -1.55 -9.41
C VAL A 270 4.41 -0.35 -8.97
N ILE A 271 3.94 0.84 -9.33
CA ILE A 271 4.55 2.09 -8.94
C ILE A 271 3.71 2.75 -7.86
N ILE A 272 4.36 3.10 -6.75
CA ILE A 272 3.74 3.77 -5.62
C ILE A 272 4.32 5.18 -5.49
N LYS A 273 3.43 6.16 -5.33
CA LYS A 273 3.80 7.54 -5.01
C LYS A 273 3.13 7.97 -3.70
N ASN A 274 3.95 8.08 -2.66
CA ASN A 274 3.52 8.60 -1.37
C ASN A 274 3.48 10.13 -1.37
N THR A 275 2.66 10.68 -0.47
CA THR A 275 2.51 12.14 -0.31
C THR A 275 3.67 12.75 0.50
N GLU A 276 4.32 11.93 1.33
CA GLU A 276 5.38 12.36 2.25
C GLU A 276 6.79 12.30 1.64
N THR A 277 6.95 11.61 0.52
CA THR A 277 8.23 11.38 -0.13
C THR A 277 8.25 11.94 -1.55
N ASP A 278 9.43 12.40 -2.00
CA ASP A 278 9.59 12.99 -3.33
C ASP A 278 9.92 11.95 -4.42
N TYR A 279 10.23 10.71 -4.05
CA TYR A 279 10.60 9.65 -4.99
C TYR A 279 9.42 8.71 -5.32
N TYR A 280 9.57 7.96 -6.40
CA TYR A 280 8.66 6.88 -6.80
C TYR A 280 9.23 5.55 -6.31
N GLU A 281 8.38 4.71 -5.75
CA GLU A 281 8.72 3.35 -5.34
C GLU A 281 8.27 2.37 -6.43
N SER A 282 9.20 1.55 -6.92
CA SER A 282 8.87 0.44 -7.81
C SER A 282 8.87 -0.86 -7.01
N MET A 283 7.83 -1.65 -7.20
CA MET A 283 7.62 -2.91 -6.51
C MET A 283 7.15 -3.97 -7.50
N PHE A 284 7.74 -5.15 -7.44
CA PHE A 284 7.38 -6.27 -8.30
C PHE A 284 6.50 -7.24 -7.55
N VAL A 285 5.26 -7.40 -7.98
CA VAL A 285 4.39 -8.47 -7.48
C VAL A 285 4.71 -9.72 -8.28
N ARG A 286 5.19 -10.77 -7.60
CA ARG A 286 5.57 -12.05 -8.21
C ARG A 286 4.48 -13.11 -8.05
N GLN A 287 4.42 -14.08 -8.95
CA GLN A 287 3.47 -15.20 -8.89
C GLN A 287 3.52 -15.98 -7.57
N ASN A 288 4.71 -16.15 -7.00
CA ASN A 288 4.88 -16.80 -5.71
C ASN A 288 4.18 -16.03 -4.58
N ALA A 289 4.32 -14.71 -4.57
CA ALA A 289 3.65 -13.84 -3.61
C ALA A 289 2.13 -13.92 -3.77
N ILE A 290 1.63 -13.89 -5.01
CA ILE A 290 0.20 -14.04 -5.34
C ILE A 290 -0.32 -15.37 -4.80
N THR A 291 0.40 -16.47 -5.02
CA THR A 291 0.03 -17.81 -4.53
C THR A 291 -0.09 -17.86 -3.00
N ILE A 292 0.80 -17.17 -2.28
CA ILE A 292 0.74 -17.05 -0.83
C ILE A 292 -0.52 -16.27 -0.41
N PHE A 293 -0.80 -15.12 -1.02
CA PHE A 293 -1.99 -14.31 -0.73
C PHE A 293 -3.30 -15.04 -1.06
N GLU A 294 -3.35 -15.78 -2.16
CA GLU A 294 -4.48 -16.65 -2.49
C GLU A 294 -4.68 -17.75 -1.45
N THR A 295 -3.59 -18.38 -1.00
CA THR A 295 -3.65 -19.44 0.02
C THR A 295 -4.19 -18.90 1.34
N ILE A 296 -3.77 -17.70 1.73
CA ILE A 296 -4.32 -16.99 2.90
C ILE A 296 -5.81 -16.69 2.70
N SER A 297 -6.20 -16.24 1.51
CA SER A 297 -7.58 -15.84 1.20
C SER A 297 -8.55 -17.02 1.08
N LYS A 298 -8.07 -18.22 0.74
CA LYS A 298 -8.87 -19.46 0.64
C LYS A 298 -9.39 -19.94 2.00
N ASP A 299 -8.66 -19.67 3.07
CA ASP A 299 -9.08 -19.93 4.45
C ASP A 299 -9.81 -18.71 5.00
N SER A 300 -11.15 -18.69 4.86
CA SER A 300 -11.96 -17.53 5.24
C SER A 300 -11.93 -17.24 6.75
N GLU A 301 -11.88 -18.28 7.59
CA GLU A 301 -11.79 -18.12 9.05
C GLU A 301 -10.44 -17.52 9.44
N PHE A 302 -9.35 -18.01 8.83
CA PHE A 302 -8.03 -17.44 9.05
C PHE A 302 -7.93 -15.99 8.54
N SER A 303 -8.42 -15.73 7.33
CA SER A 303 -8.41 -14.39 6.73
C SER A 303 -9.18 -13.37 7.59
N GLU A 304 -10.36 -13.73 8.10
CA GLU A 304 -11.12 -12.87 9.01
C GLU A 304 -10.34 -12.57 10.30
N SER A 305 -9.62 -13.57 10.82
CA SER A 305 -8.79 -13.41 12.01
C SER A 305 -7.63 -12.42 11.82
N LEU A 306 -7.16 -12.22 10.58
CA LEU A 306 -6.09 -11.28 10.27
C LEU A 306 -6.51 -9.82 10.36
N LYS A 307 -7.80 -9.49 10.22
CA LYS A 307 -8.29 -8.10 10.30
C LYS A 307 -7.88 -7.43 11.60
N ASN A 308 -7.94 -8.15 12.73
CA ASN A 308 -7.52 -7.63 14.03
C ASN A 308 -5.99 -7.53 14.17
N VAL A 309 -5.25 -8.44 13.54
CA VAL A 309 -3.77 -8.45 13.55
C VAL A 309 -3.21 -7.30 12.72
N PHE A 310 -3.75 -7.08 11.53
CA PHE A 310 -3.27 -6.07 10.58
C PHE A 310 -3.61 -4.62 10.99
N LYS A 311 -4.59 -4.43 11.88
CA LYS A 311 -4.83 -3.12 12.51
C LYS A 311 -3.79 -2.75 13.57
N ARG A 312 -2.91 -3.67 14.00
CA ARG A 312 -1.96 -3.42 15.09
C ARG A 312 -0.77 -2.56 14.65
N TYR A 313 -0.50 -1.54 15.45
CA TYR A 313 0.74 -0.78 15.44
C TYR A 313 1.50 -1.07 16.73
N VAL A 314 2.54 -1.89 16.64
CA VAL A 314 3.29 -2.33 17.84
C VAL A 314 4.40 -1.32 18.13
N LYS A 315 4.32 -0.66 19.28
CA LYS A 315 5.34 0.29 19.73
C LYS A 315 6.62 -0.47 20.11
N VAL A 316 7.72 -0.20 19.43
CA VAL A 316 9.04 -0.76 19.76
C VAL A 316 9.83 0.20 20.65
N ASN A 317 9.77 1.49 20.33
CA ASN A 317 10.33 2.58 21.14
C ASN A 317 9.51 3.86 20.93
N GLU A 318 9.93 5.00 21.46
CA GLU A 318 9.17 6.26 21.38
C GLU A 318 8.94 6.76 19.94
N ASN A 319 9.85 6.46 19.02
CA ASN A 319 9.86 7.00 17.67
C ASN A 319 9.57 5.96 16.58
N TYR A 320 9.35 4.70 16.95
CA TYR A 320 9.18 3.61 15.98
C TYR A 320 8.05 2.67 16.37
N TYR A 321 7.09 2.56 15.44
CA TYR A 321 5.96 1.66 15.50
C TYR A 321 6.04 0.70 14.31
N ILE A 322 5.85 -0.59 14.59
CA ILE A 322 5.74 -1.62 13.57
C ILE A 322 4.31 -1.64 13.05
N ASN A 323 4.13 -1.36 11.75
CA ASN A 323 2.90 -1.65 11.03
C ASN A 323 2.92 -3.12 10.60
N VAL A 324 2.18 -3.98 11.31
CA VAL A 324 2.22 -5.43 11.08
C VAL A 324 1.80 -5.80 9.66
N MET A 325 0.75 -5.17 9.13
CA MET A 325 0.27 -5.43 7.78
C MET A 325 1.32 -5.08 6.72
N GLY A 326 1.95 -3.91 6.88
CA GLY A 326 2.98 -3.43 5.96
C GLY A 326 4.21 -4.35 5.94
N GLU A 327 4.70 -4.75 7.10
CA GLU A 327 5.85 -5.66 7.20
C GLU A 327 5.52 -7.04 6.60
N VAL A 328 4.35 -7.61 6.90
CA VAL A 328 3.95 -8.92 6.33
C VAL A 328 3.82 -8.83 4.81
N THR A 329 3.16 -7.79 4.29
CA THR A 329 2.98 -7.57 2.86
C THR A 329 4.35 -7.45 2.17
N ASN A 330 5.23 -6.61 2.72
CA ASN A 330 6.59 -6.43 2.18
C ASN A 330 7.42 -7.71 2.22
N SER A 331 7.33 -8.51 3.28
CA SER A 331 8.04 -9.79 3.36
C SER A 331 7.55 -10.77 2.30
N ILE A 332 6.22 -10.91 2.12
CA ILE A 332 5.65 -11.82 1.11
C ILE A 332 6.07 -11.38 -0.29
N LEU A 333 5.97 -10.09 -0.61
CA LEU A 333 6.31 -9.55 -1.93
C LEU A 333 7.81 -9.67 -2.26
N ASN A 334 8.68 -9.58 -1.26
CA ASN A 334 10.12 -9.75 -1.42
C ASN A 334 10.61 -11.19 -1.19
N GLU A 335 9.71 -12.16 -1.05
CA GLU A 335 10.00 -13.58 -0.79
C GLU A 335 10.87 -13.80 0.47
N LEU A 336 10.76 -12.90 1.45
CA LEU A 336 11.45 -12.96 2.74
C LEU A 336 10.62 -13.74 3.76
N SER A 337 11.29 -14.37 4.72
CA SER A 337 10.59 -14.97 5.86
C SER A 337 10.13 -13.89 6.82
N LEU A 338 9.15 -14.21 7.66
CA LEU A 338 8.69 -13.35 8.75
C LEU A 338 9.53 -13.51 10.01
N ASP A 339 10.67 -14.23 9.96
CA ASP A 339 11.46 -14.58 11.14
C ASP A 339 11.85 -13.34 11.96
N ASP A 340 12.36 -12.31 11.30
CA ASP A 340 12.78 -11.06 11.96
C ASP A 340 11.59 -10.30 12.58
N LEU A 341 10.44 -10.26 11.89
CA LEU A 341 9.21 -9.67 12.44
C LEU A 341 8.72 -10.47 13.66
N ILE A 342 8.71 -11.80 13.56
CA ILE A 342 8.32 -12.72 14.64
C ILE A 342 9.26 -12.51 15.85
N GLU A 343 10.58 -12.57 15.66
CA GLU A 343 11.57 -12.38 16.72
C GLU A 343 11.44 -11.00 17.39
N ARG A 344 11.23 -9.93 16.60
CA ARG A 344 10.99 -8.57 17.13
C ARG A 344 9.72 -8.50 17.97
N LEU A 345 8.62 -9.11 17.53
CA LEU A 345 7.36 -9.15 18.29
C LEU A 345 7.45 -10.05 19.52
N MET A 346 8.12 -11.19 19.43
CA MET A 346 8.42 -12.05 20.57
C MET A 346 9.18 -11.27 21.66
N LYS A 347 10.18 -10.47 21.27
CA LYS A 347 10.91 -9.61 22.21
C LYS A 347 10.00 -8.61 22.93
N VAL A 348 8.97 -8.09 22.26
CA VAL A 348 8.03 -7.14 22.89
C VAL A 348 7.02 -7.88 23.79
N GLU A 349 6.40 -8.95 23.28
CA GLU A 349 5.31 -9.66 23.96
C GLU A 349 5.78 -10.55 25.13
N TYR A 350 6.97 -11.14 25.06
CA TYR A 350 7.49 -11.99 26.14
C TYR A 350 8.26 -11.23 27.23
N ASN A 351 8.60 -9.96 26.99
CA ASN A 351 9.22 -9.07 28.00
C ASN A 351 8.20 -8.27 28.82
N THR A 352 6.91 -8.32 28.50
CA THR A 352 5.89 -7.69 29.35
C THR A 352 5.59 -8.50 30.61
N ASP A 353 5.40 -7.81 31.74
CA ASP A 353 5.02 -8.39 33.03
C ASP A 353 3.62 -9.03 33.05
N SER A 354 2.91 -9.07 31.91
CA SER A 354 1.61 -9.73 31.81
C SER A 354 1.74 -11.23 32.08
N ASN A 355 0.81 -11.80 32.85
CA ASN A 355 0.80 -13.23 33.17
C ASN A 355 0.46 -14.13 31.97
N THR A 356 0.00 -13.55 30.87
CA THR A 356 -0.30 -14.24 29.60
C THR A 356 0.23 -13.39 28.44
N PRO A 357 1.30 -13.82 27.75
CA PRO A 357 1.72 -13.22 26.49
C PRO A 357 0.56 -13.27 25.50
N ASP A 358 0.31 -12.17 24.77
CA ASP A 358 -0.72 -12.13 23.74
C ASP A 358 -0.21 -12.82 22.45
N THR A 359 -0.18 -14.14 22.49
CA THR A 359 0.31 -15.00 21.40
C THR A 359 -0.61 -15.03 20.18
N TYR A 360 -1.74 -14.32 20.21
CA TYR A 360 -2.69 -14.33 19.11
C TYR A 360 -2.05 -13.80 17.82
N CYS A 361 -1.38 -12.64 17.89
CA CYS A 361 -0.68 -12.04 16.76
C CYS A 361 0.41 -12.98 16.22
N LEU A 362 1.32 -13.42 17.11
CA LEU A 362 2.40 -14.35 16.76
C LEU A 362 1.88 -15.63 16.11
N SER A 363 0.79 -16.22 16.60
CA SER A 363 0.22 -17.45 16.03
C SER A 363 -0.15 -17.30 14.56
N ARG A 364 -0.70 -16.14 14.17
CA ARG A 364 -1.11 -15.85 12.80
C ARG A 364 0.10 -15.57 11.92
N LEU A 365 1.10 -14.84 12.44
CA LEU A 365 2.35 -14.60 11.72
C LEU A 365 3.16 -15.87 11.48
N ILE A 366 3.23 -16.77 12.47
CA ILE A 366 3.89 -18.09 12.34
C ILE A 366 3.19 -18.94 11.28
N TYR A 367 1.86 -18.87 11.18
CA TYR A 367 1.11 -19.57 10.14
C TYR A 367 1.36 -18.99 8.75
N ILE A 368 1.39 -17.66 8.60
CA ILE A 368 1.78 -17.03 7.32
C ILE A 368 3.23 -17.42 6.96
N ASN A 369 4.14 -17.39 7.94
CA ASN A 369 5.53 -17.79 7.73
C ASN A 369 5.63 -19.26 7.30
N LYS A 370 4.77 -20.13 7.85
CA LYS A 370 4.67 -21.52 7.40
C LYS A 370 4.34 -21.60 5.91
N ILE A 371 3.33 -20.87 5.45
CA ILE A 371 2.95 -20.82 4.03
C ILE A 371 4.13 -20.33 3.17
N ILE A 372 4.82 -19.26 3.58
CA ILE A 372 6.01 -18.74 2.88
C ILE A 372 7.10 -19.83 2.75
N TYR A 373 7.37 -20.57 3.82
CA TYR A 373 8.35 -21.65 3.81
C TYR A 373 7.96 -22.82 2.90
N GLU A 374 6.66 -23.12 2.77
CA GLU A 374 6.11 -24.17 1.91
C GLU A 374 6.12 -23.78 0.43
N THR A 375 5.98 -22.49 0.11
CA THR A 375 6.00 -22.00 -1.28
C THR A 375 7.42 -21.83 -1.84
N ARG A 376 8.47 -21.80 -1.00
CA ARG A 376 9.87 -21.72 -1.47
C ARG A 376 10.30 -23.03 -2.14
N GLU A 377 10.93 -22.92 -3.32
CA GLU A 377 11.52 -24.06 -4.04
C GLU A 377 12.48 -24.85 -3.14
N GLY A 378 12.27 -26.17 -3.05
CA GLY A 378 13.15 -27.10 -2.31
C GLY A 378 12.60 -27.63 -0.98
N ASN A 379 11.41 -27.22 -0.51
CA ASN A 379 10.82 -27.71 0.73
C ASN A 379 9.59 -28.61 0.49
N MET A 380 9.79 -29.85 0.04
CA MET A 380 8.71 -30.86 0.07
C MET A 380 8.50 -31.40 1.50
N GLU A 381 7.22 -31.41 1.90
CA GLU A 381 6.61 -32.02 3.10
C GLU A 381 7.16 -31.59 4.48
N LYS A 382 6.63 -30.47 5.03
CA LYS A 382 6.85 -30.02 6.42
C LYS A 382 5.59 -30.05 7.31
N THR A 383 4.47 -30.60 6.81
CA THR A 383 3.18 -30.50 7.51
C THR A 383 3.04 -31.38 8.76
N PRO A 384 3.57 -32.62 8.83
CA PRO A 384 3.44 -33.45 10.03
C PRO A 384 4.22 -32.90 11.22
N GLU A 385 5.44 -32.41 11.00
CA GLU A 385 6.32 -31.90 12.05
C GLU A 385 5.82 -30.59 12.64
N PHE A 386 5.19 -29.73 11.84
CA PHE A 386 4.58 -28.50 12.32
C PHE A 386 3.45 -28.80 13.32
N LYS A 387 2.53 -29.72 12.98
CA LYS A 387 1.50 -30.20 13.93
C LYS A 387 2.12 -30.91 15.14
N GLY A 388 3.16 -31.70 14.92
CA GLY A 388 3.93 -32.38 15.97
C GLY A 388 4.53 -31.44 17.00
N SER A 389 5.07 -30.29 16.58
CA SER A 389 5.63 -29.28 17.50
C SER A 389 4.57 -28.70 18.44
N SER A 390 3.37 -28.37 17.92
CA SER A 390 2.28 -27.89 18.78
C SER A 390 1.74 -28.98 19.70
N ALA A 391 1.63 -30.22 19.23
CA ALA A 391 1.18 -31.34 20.04
C ALA A 391 2.14 -31.64 21.20
N ALA A 392 3.45 -31.59 20.93
CA ALA A 392 4.49 -31.73 21.96
C ALA A 392 4.40 -30.61 23.01
N ALA A 393 4.22 -29.36 22.57
CA ALA A 393 4.04 -28.23 23.50
C ALA A 393 2.80 -28.40 24.39
N SER A 394 1.66 -28.85 23.83
CA SER A 394 0.46 -29.15 24.60
C SER A 394 0.66 -30.23 25.66
N GLN A 395 1.42 -31.29 25.34
CA GLN A 395 1.77 -32.34 26.31
C GLN A 395 2.67 -31.80 27.44
N VAL A 396 3.63 -30.95 27.10
CA VAL A 396 4.49 -30.26 28.09
C VAL A 396 3.66 -29.36 29.01
N VAL A 397 2.72 -28.59 28.45
CA VAL A 397 1.79 -27.76 29.23
C VAL A 397 0.95 -28.64 30.16
N GLN A 398 0.38 -29.74 29.65
CA GLN A 398 -0.44 -30.66 30.44
C GLN A 398 0.37 -31.30 31.58
N TYR A 399 1.63 -31.65 31.33
CA TYR A 399 2.55 -32.15 32.35
C TYR A 399 2.73 -31.12 33.48
N PHE A 400 3.04 -29.87 33.13
CA PHE A 400 3.25 -28.82 34.15
C PHE A 400 1.98 -28.48 34.92
N ILE A 401 0.81 -28.46 34.27
CA ILE A 401 -0.49 -28.26 34.93
C ILE A 401 -0.75 -29.39 35.93
N THR A 402 -0.61 -30.64 35.49
CA THR A 402 -0.85 -31.83 36.34
C THR A 402 0.07 -31.83 37.57
N ASN A 403 1.30 -31.35 37.41
CA ASN A 403 2.30 -31.26 38.47
C ASN A 403 2.29 -29.93 39.25
N ARG A 404 1.30 -29.05 39.05
CA ARG A 404 1.19 -27.72 39.71
C ARG A 404 2.43 -26.82 39.53
N GLN A 405 3.05 -26.89 38.35
CA GLN A 405 4.28 -26.19 37.98
C GLN A 405 4.07 -25.22 36.81
N GLU A 406 2.88 -24.63 36.68
CA GLU A 406 2.49 -23.74 35.58
C GLU A 406 3.45 -22.56 35.39
N ASN A 407 4.00 -22.02 36.48
CA ASN A 407 5.00 -20.93 36.44
C ASN A 407 6.25 -21.28 35.60
N LYS A 408 6.60 -22.57 35.48
CA LYS A 408 7.74 -23.00 34.66
C LYS A 408 7.49 -22.83 33.17
N ILE A 409 6.23 -22.82 32.73
CA ILE A 409 5.86 -22.69 31.31
C ILE A 409 6.37 -21.34 30.78
N LYS A 410 6.01 -20.23 31.44
CA LYS A 410 6.49 -18.88 31.09
C LYS A 410 8.02 -18.79 31.15
N GLY A 411 8.64 -19.42 32.15
CA GLY A 411 10.10 -19.46 32.28
C GLY A 411 10.81 -20.23 31.15
N TYR A 412 10.20 -21.30 30.61
CA TYR A 412 10.72 -21.97 29.42
C TYR A 412 10.47 -21.14 28.16
N GLN A 413 9.29 -20.53 27.99
CA GLN A 413 9.00 -19.65 26.86
C GLN A 413 10.01 -18.51 26.75
N GLN A 414 10.25 -17.77 27.83
CA GLN A 414 11.19 -16.64 27.83
C GLN A 414 12.63 -17.07 27.53
N ARG A 415 13.09 -18.18 28.12
CA ARG A 415 14.44 -18.70 27.87
C ARG A 415 14.63 -19.13 26.42
N LEU A 416 13.65 -19.85 25.86
CA LEU A 416 13.68 -20.29 24.46
C LEU A 416 13.54 -19.12 23.48
N ALA A 417 12.70 -18.12 23.79
CA ALA A 417 12.59 -16.90 22.98
C ALA A 417 13.91 -16.13 22.94
N ASN A 418 14.58 -15.98 24.10
CA ASN A 418 15.85 -15.27 24.20
C ASN A 418 16.97 -15.94 23.40
N THR A 419 17.02 -17.27 23.34
CA THR A 419 18.01 -17.99 22.52
C THR A 419 17.75 -17.80 21.02
N LEU A 420 16.49 -17.71 20.59
CA LEU A 420 16.17 -17.37 19.20
C LEU A 420 16.60 -15.95 18.84
N ILE A 421 16.24 -14.97 19.67
CA ILE A 421 16.59 -13.54 19.48
C ILE A 421 18.11 -13.33 19.45
N SER A 422 18.86 -14.05 20.28
CA SER A 422 20.34 -14.00 20.32
C SER A 422 21.02 -14.90 19.29
N LYS A 423 20.25 -15.67 18.51
CA LYS A 423 20.72 -16.65 17.53
C LYS A 423 21.62 -17.75 18.11
N ASP A 424 21.43 -18.08 19.39
CA ASP A 424 22.12 -19.18 20.06
C ASP A 424 21.33 -20.49 19.92
N TYR A 425 21.37 -21.06 18.72
CA TYR A 425 20.62 -22.27 18.38
C TYR A 425 21.15 -23.52 19.09
N GLY A 426 22.43 -23.56 19.43
CA GLY A 426 23.01 -24.63 20.25
C GLY A 426 22.37 -24.66 21.62
N ARG A 427 22.30 -23.50 22.28
CA ARG A 427 21.63 -23.38 23.57
C ARG A 427 20.13 -23.66 23.50
N PHE A 428 19.47 -23.29 22.41
CA PHE A 428 18.07 -23.66 22.18
C PHE A 428 17.87 -25.17 22.22
N ILE A 429 18.68 -25.92 21.46
CA ILE A 429 18.60 -27.39 21.39
C ILE A 429 18.88 -28.02 22.76
N GLU A 430 19.89 -27.53 23.50
CA GLU A 430 20.17 -28.00 24.86
C GLU A 430 18.98 -27.86 25.81
N ILE A 431 18.34 -26.69 25.82
CA ILE A 431 17.17 -26.43 26.68
C ILE A 431 16.02 -27.35 26.29
N MET A 432 15.80 -27.58 25.00
CA MET A 432 14.75 -28.47 24.50
C MET A 432 15.01 -29.94 24.86
N LEU A 433 16.25 -30.42 24.79
CA LEU A 433 16.63 -31.77 25.22
C LEU A 433 16.41 -31.96 26.73
N GLN A 434 16.81 -30.97 27.53
CA GLN A 434 16.57 -30.98 28.99
C GLN A 434 15.07 -30.97 29.30
N LEU A 435 14.29 -30.17 28.57
CA LEU A 435 12.84 -30.10 28.75
C LEU A 435 12.17 -31.43 28.39
N SER A 436 12.51 -32.01 27.24
CA SER A 436 12.05 -33.33 26.79
C SER A 436 12.33 -34.42 27.84
N SER A 437 13.55 -34.45 28.38
CA SER A 437 13.94 -35.40 29.42
C SER A 437 13.21 -35.17 30.74
N TYR A 438 12.95 -33.91 31.11
CA TYR A 438 12.28 -33.57 32.37
C TYR A 438 10.78 -33.89 32.33
N THR A 439 10.11 -33.66 31.21
CA THR A 439 8.67 -33.93 31.05
C THR A 439 8.37 -35.33 30.52
N GLU A 440 9.39 -36.09 30.12
CA GLU A 440 9.28 -37.39 29.45
C GLU A 440 8.44 -37.33 28.15
N VAL A 441 8.43 -36.18 27.48
CA VAL A 441 7.67 -35.95 26.24
C VAL A 441 8.62 -36.00 25.05
N PRO A 442 8.43 -36.91 24.08
CA PRO A 442 9.32 -37.02 22.93
C PRO A 442 9.08 -35.87 21.93
N PHE A 443 10.12 -35.08 21.67
CA PHE A 443 10.07 -34.00 20.67
C PHE A 443 10.57 -34.47 19.30
N VAL A 444 9.75 -35.26 18.62
CA VAL A 444 10.12 -35.85 17.32
C VAL A 444 10.59 -34.79 16.32
N PHE A 445 9.91 -33.63 16.24
CA PHE A 445 10.27 -32.55 15.31
C PHE A 445 11.68 -31.97 15.49
N MET A 446 12.35 -32.19 16.64
CA MET A 446 13.69 -31.66 16.89
C MET A 446 14.76 -32.18 15.93
N HIS A 447 14.60 -33.37 15.34
CA HIS A 447 15.58 -33.89 14.39
C HIS A 447 15.78 -32.94 13.20
N LYS A 448 14.70 -32.24 12.76
CA LYS A 448 14.79 -31.23 11.69
C LYS A 448 15.55 -29.98 12.15
N LEU A 449 15.30 -29.50 13.38
CA LEU A 449 16.01 -28.36 13.95
C LEU A 449 17.50 -28.65 14.16
N ILE A 450 17.86 -29.89 14.51
CA ILE A 450 19.25 -30.32 14.65
C ILE A 450 19.93 -30.43 13.29
N GLN A 451 19.21 -30.93 12.27
CA GLN A 451 19.76 -31.07 10.92
C GLN A 451 20.02 -29.70 10.26
N ASP A 452 19.03 -28.81 10.33
CA ASP A 452 19.13 -27.45 9.80
C ASP A 452 18.17 -26.54 10.56
N PHE A 453 18.70 -25.77 11.51
CA PHE A 453 17.88 -24.90 12.34
C PHE A 453 17.29 -23.75 11.51
N GLU A 454 18.08 -23.15 10.63
CA GLU A 454 17.70 -21.99 9.81
C GLU A 454 16.54 -22.34 8.88
N ALA A 455 16.61 -23.47 8.18
CA ALA A 455 15.55 -23.93 7.30
C ALA A 455 14.27 -24.39 8.03
N ASN A 456 14.32 -24.57 9.35
CA ASN A 456 13.23 -25.13 10.15
C ASN A 456 12.84 -24.28 11.37
N LYS A 457 13.31 -23.02 11.48
CA LYS A 457 13.01 -22.10 12.60
C LYS A 457 11.54 -22.00 12.94
N ASN A 458 10.67 -22.09 11.93
CA ASN A 458 9.22 -21.99 12.13
C ASN A 458 8.66 -23.08 13.07
N LEU A 459 9.31 -24.26 13.17
CA LEU A 459 8.98 -25.29 14.15
C LEU A 459 9.28 -24.84 15.59
N ALA A 460 10.40 -24.13 15.79
CA ALA A 460 10.77 -23.57 17.08
C ALA A 460 9.80 -22.45 17.51
N TYR A 461 9.46 -21.54 16.59
CA TYR A 461 8.45 -20.50 16.86
C TYR A 461 7.10 -21.11 17.24
N ASN A 462 6.63 -22.10 16.48
CA ASN A 462 5.36 -22.76 16.74
C ASN A 462 5.35 -23.48 18.10
N PHE A 463 6.43 -24.19 18.46
CA PHE A 463 6.55 -24.83 19.77
C PHE A 463 6.43 -23.82 20.91
N ILE A 464 7.21 -22.73 20.87
CA ILE A 464 7.21 -21.70 21.94
C ILE A 464 5.84 -21.02 22.03
N ASN A 465 5.26 -20.67 20.88
CA ASN A 465 3.96 -20.02 20.81
C ASN A 465 2.84 -20.94 21.32
N SER A 466 3.00 -22.27 21.25
CA SER A 466 2.04 -23.24 21.77
C SER A 466 2.21 -23.58 23.26
N LEU A 467 3.27 -23.10 23.93
CA LEU A 467 3.47 -23.29 25.37
C LEU A 467 2.58 -22.36 26.23
N ILE A 468 1.25 -22.38 26.04
CA ILE A 468 0.32 -21.49 26.74
C ILE A 468 -0.60 -22.29 27.68
N VAL A 469 -0.87 -21.75 28.87
CA VAL A 469 -1.94 -22.25 29.75
C VAL A 469 -3.28 -21.74 29.23
N SER A 470 -4.10 -22.61 28.62
CA SER A 470 -5.45 -22.23 28.22
C SER A 470 -6.34 -22.10 29.47
N SER A 471 -6.96 -20.93 29.66
CA SER A 471 -7.81 -20.62 30.82
C SER A 471 -9.18 -21.34 30.83
N LYS A 472 -9.40 -22.34 29.98
CA LYS A 472 -10.67 -23.08 29.91
C LYS A 472 -10.67 -24.31 30.81
N ARG A 473 -10.61 -24.13 32.15
CA ARG A 473 -11.13 -25.06 33.17
C ARG A 473 -11.38 -24.33 34.49
N LYS A 474 -12.36 -23.44 34.51
CA LYS A 474 -13.15 -23.14 35.72
C LYS A 474 -14.59 -23.32 35.29
N ASP A 475 -15.40 -23.92 36.15
CA ASP A 475 -16.78 -24.39 35.92
C ASP A 475 -16.87 -25.80 35.32
N ASP A 476 -16.48 -26.80 36.12
CA ASP A 476 -17.12 -28.13 36.09
C ASP A 476 -16.85 -28.94 37.36
N THR A 477 -16.71 -28.25 38.51
CA THR A 477 -16.65 -28.94 39.81
C THR A 477 -16.98 -27.98 40.95
N GLN A 478 -18.24 -27.55 41.01
CA GLN A 478 -18.95 -27.24 42.26
C GLN A 478 -20.38 -26.82 41.93
N GLU A 479 -21.31 -27.77 41.98
CA GLU A 479 -22.61 -27.57 42.63
C GLU A 479 -23.31 -28.94 42.79
N GLY A 480 -22.76 -29.72 43.71
CA GLY A 480 -23.50 -30.78 44.39
C GLY A 480 -24.11 -30.21 45.67
N GLY A 481 -25.45 -30.09 45.70
CA GLY A 481 -26.26 -29.77 46.88
C GLY A 481 -26.56 -28.27 47.03
N LYS A 482 -27.81 -27.82 47.18
CA LYS A 482 -28.99 -28.43 47.79
C LYS A 482 -30.27 -27.86 47.17
N SER A 483 -31.22 -28.75 46.91
CA SER A 483 -32.67 -28.45 46.91
C SER A 483 -33.06 -27.71 48.19
N ASN A 484 -33.85 -26.64 48.07
CA ASN A 484 -35.02 -26.42 48.94
C ASN A 484 -35.92 -25.30 48.40
N GLU A 485 -37.16 -25.72 48.14
CA GLU A 485 -38.45 -25.01 48.14
C GLU A 485 -38.46 -23.57 48.68
N LYS A 486 -38.92 -22.62 47.86
CA LYS A 486 -40.31 -22.11 47.89
C LYS A 486 -40.60 -21.20 46.71
#